data_AF-A0A645DAC9-F1
#
_entry.id   AF-A0A645DAC9-F1
#
_cell.length_a   1.000
_cell.length_b   1.000
_cell.length_c   1.000
_cell.angle_alpha   90.00
_cell.angle_beta   90.00
_cell.angle_gamma   90.00
#
_symmetry.space_group_name_H-M   'P 1'
#
loop_
_entity.id
_entity.type
_entity.pdbx_description
1 polymer ?
#
loop_
_entity_poly.entity_id
_entity_poly.type
_entity_poly.pdbx_seq_one_letter_code
_entity_poly.pdbx_strand_id
1 'polypeptide(L)'
;MSEITWPVVLAVGFGQLLAAVFPGTSRSGTTILLALLLGLNRVAATEYTFLVGIPTMLAAGGLKIFKAFYQAHGAPTEDWSMVAVGFVSSGVVSFMAVKWLLRYVQTHTFTAFGWYRIAFGLVLVAVAIWGPGPAHSTTPSDHATPVQVTFPAATQDAKAGE
;
A
#
# COMPACT_ATOMS: atom_id res chain seq x y z
N MET A 1 -0.28 7.91 -34.92
CA MET A 1 -0.84 7.94 -33.56
C MET A 1 -1.18 6.51 -33.21
N SER A 2 -0.50 5.90 -32.23
CA SER A 2 -0.85 4.54 -31.79
C SER A 2 -2.14 4.66 -30.98
N GLU A 3 -3.25 4.23 -31.54
CA GLU A 3 -4.56 4.30 -30.89
C GLU A 3 -4.63 3.35 -29.68
N ILE A 4 -5.39 3.74 -28.66
CA ILE A 4 -5.62 2.91 -27.49
C ILE A 4 -6.70 1.89 -27.87
N THR A 5 -6.27 0.65 -28.10
CA THR A 5 -7.17 -0.46 -28.46
C THR A 5 -7.63 -1.21 -27.23
N TRP A 6 -8.74 -1.94 -27.33
CA TRP A 6 -9.28 -2.77 -26.24
C TRP A 6 -8.26 -3.74 -25.60
N PRO A 7 -7.38 -4.41 -26.36
CA PRO A 7 -6.32 -5.22 -25.76
C PRO A 7 -5.39 -4.43 -24.82
N VAL A 8 -5.06 -3.19 -25.17
CA VAL A 8 -4.23 -2.31 -24.31
C VAL A 8 -4.98 -1.97 -23.03
N VAL A 9 -6.28 -1.63 -23.12
CA VAL A 9 -7.12 -1.34 -21.95
C VAL A 9 -7.13 -2.54 -20.99
N LEU A 10 -7.36 -3.74 -21.51
CA LEU A 10 -7.36 -4.97 -20.72
C LEU A 10 -5.99 -5.28 -20.11
N ALA A 11 -4.91 -5.09 -20.88
CA ALA A 11 -3.56 -5.31 -20.40
C ALA A 11 -3.15 -4.32 -19.30
N VAL A 12 -3.55 -3.05 -19.39
CA VAL A 12 -3.36 -2.06 -18.32
C VAL A 12 -4.15 -2.46 -17.09
N GLY A 13 -5.42 -2.90 -17.24
CA GLY A 13 -6.19 -3.45 -16.12
C GLY A 13 -5.48 -4.63 -15.45
N PHE A 14 -4.97 -5.59 -16.24
CA PHE A 14 -4.19 -6.70 -15.73
C PHE A 14 -2.90 -6.24 -15.02
N GLY A 15 -2.21 -5.23 -15.56
CA GLY A 15 -1.05 -4.62 -14.93
C GLY A 15 -1.34 -3.99 -13.57
N GLN A 16 -2.55 -3.44 -13.38
CA GLN A 16 -3.00 -2.96 -12.07
C GLN A 16 -3.23 -4.10 -11.08
N LEU A 17 -3.77 -5.22 -11.53
CA LEU A 17 -3.95 -6.42 -10.69
C LEU A 17 -2.60 -7.01 -10.27
N LEU A 18 -1.66 -7.17 -11.20
CA LEU A 18 -0.30 -7.59 -10.89
C LEU A 18 0.34 -6.66 -9.85
N ALA A 19 0.14 -5.36 -10.00
CA ALA A 19 0.67 -4.38 -9.06
C ALA A 19 0.06 -4.49 -7.65
N ALA A 20 -1.21 -4.87 -7.57
CA ALA A 20 -1.90 -5.07 -6.31
C ALA A 20 -1.47 -6.37 -5.61
N VAL A 21 -1.21 -7.43 -6.37
CA VAL A 21 -0.83 -8.76 -5.83
C VAL A 21 0.61 -8.78 -5.33
N PHE A 22 1.54 -8.11 -6.02
CA PHE A 22 2.96 -8.15 -5.68
C PHE A 22 3.42 -6.83 -5.05
N PRO A 23 3.46 -6.70 -3.70
CA PRO A 23 3.89 -5.46 -3.05
C PRO A 23 5.33 -5.12 -3.44
N GLY A 24 5.58 -3.84 -3.71
CA GLY A 24 6.87 -3.37 -4.21
C GLY A 24 6.99 -3.39 -5.74
N THR A 25 6.08 -4.07 -6.45
CA THR A 25 5.96 -3.85 -7.89
C THR A 25 5.43 -2.45 -8.16
N SER A 26 5.91 -1.87 -9.26
CA SER A 26 5.51 -0.53 -9.62
C SER A 26 4.26 -0.56 -10.45
N ARG A 27 3.15 -0.05 -9.90
CA ARG A 27 1.91 0.07 -10.66
C ARG A 27 2.09 0.78 -11.99
N SER A 28 2.74 1.94 -12.01
CA SER A 28 3.00 2.65 -13.27
C SER A 28 3.93 1.84 -14.19
N GLY A 29 4.95 1.18 -13.65
CA GLY A 29 5.83 0.32 -14.42
C GLY A 29 5.13 -0.87 -15.08
N THR A 30 4.34 -1.64 -14.33
CA THR A 30 3.68 -2.86 -14.85
C THR A 30 2.67 -2.51 -15.94
N THR A 31 1.87 -1.47 -15.72
CA THR A 31 0.84 -1.01 -16.69
C THR A 31 1.46 -0.40 -17.95
N ILE A 32 2.50 0.45 -17.81
CA ILE A 32 3.22 1.01 -18.97
C ILE A 32 3.91 -0.09 -19.75
N LEU A 33 4.63 -1.01 -19.09
CA LEU A 33 5.35 -2.09 -19.78
C LEU A 33 4.38 -2.99 -20.55
N LEU A 34 3.23 -3.36 -19.98
CA LEU A 34 2.23 -4.15 -20.70
C LEU A 34 1.64 -3.40 -21.90
N ALA A 35 1.37 -2.10 -21.76
CA ALA A 35 0.92 -1.29 -22.89
C ALA A 35 1.99 -1.16 -24.00
N LEU A 36 3.26 -1.04 -23.63
CA LEU A 36 4.39 -1.02 -24.57
C LEU A 36 4.57 -2.36 -25.29
N LEU A 37 4.38 -3.48 -24.58
CA LEU A 37 4.44 -4.83 -25.18
C LEU A 37 3.36 -5.04 -26.24
N LEU A 38 2.22 -4.35 -26.11
CA LEU A 38 1.16 -4.34 -27.12
C LEU A 38 1.36 -3.28 -28.22
N GLY A 39 2.53 -2.64 -28.28
CA GLY A 39 2.90 -1.71 -29.35
C GLY A 39 2.42 -0.28 -29.16
N LEU A 40 1.89 0.09 -27.98
CA LEU A 40 1.54 1.47 -27.70
C LEU A 40 2.83 2.32 -27.57
N ASN A 41 2.78 3.58 -28.03
CA ASN A 41 3.93 4.47 -27.89
C ASN A 41 4.16 4.84 -26.41
N ARG A 42 5.41 5.14 -26.05
CA ARG A 42 5.82 5.44 -24.66
C ARG A 42 5.04 6.57 -24.01
N VAL A 43 4.78 7.63 -24.75
CA VAL A 43 4.10 8.83 -24.23
C VAL A 43 2.63 8.49 -23.94
N ALA A 44 1.91 7.93 -24.91
CA ALA A 44 0.51 7.52 -24.78
C ALA A 44 0.32 6.43 -23.71
N ALA A 45 1.24 5.45 -23.63
CA ALA A 45 1.20 4.41 -22.59
C ALA A 45 1.33 5.02 -21.18
N THR A 46 2.22 6.01 -21.04
CA THR A 46 2.45 6.70 -19.77
C THR A 46 1.28 7.59 -19.39
N GLU A 47 0.79 8.42 -20.31
CA GLU A 47 -0.36 9.31 -20.10
C GLU A 47 -1.62 8.51 -19.77
N TYR A 48 -1.93 7.47 -20.55
CA TYR A 48 -3.08 6.61 -20.30
C TYR A 48 -3.00 5.93 -18.92
N THR A 49 -1.83 5.38 -18.57
CA THR A 49 -1.59 4.80 -17.25
C THR A 49 -1.81 5.79 -16.12
N PHE A 50 -1.35 7.03 -16.26
CA PHE A 50 -1.54 8.05 -15.24
C PHE A 50 -3.00 8.47 -15.11
N LEU A 51 -3.70 8.64 -16.24
CA LEU A 51 -5.12 8.98 -16.27
C LEU A 51 -5.97 7.91 -15.58
N VAL A 52 -5.80 6.63 -15.96
CA VAL A 52 -6.47 5.49 -15.31
C VAL A 52 -6.01 5.35 -13.85
N GLY A 53 -4.77 5.77 -13.56
CA GLY A 53 -4.20 5.69 -12.24
C GLY A 53 -4.87 6.59 -11.19
N ILE A 54 -5.49 7.70 -11.59
CA ILE A 54 -6.16 8.66 -10.70
C ILE A 54 -7.37 8.02 -10.00
N PRO A 55 -8.42 7.51 -10.70
CA PRO A 55 -9.58 6.93 -10.04
C PRO A 55 -9.21 5.71 -9.20
N THR A 56 -8.27 4.87 -9.67
CA THR A 56 -7.83 3.69 -8.92
C THR A 56 -7.15 4.04 -7.59
N MET A 57 -6.23 5.03 -7.58
CA MET A 57 -5.56 5.42 -6.33
C MET A 57 -6.48 6.19 -5.40
N LEU A 58 -7.37 7.01 -5.95
CA LEU A 58 -8.35 7.72 -5.14
C LEU A 58 -9.30 6.73 -4.45
N ALA A 59 -9.78 5.71 -5.17
CA ALA A 59 -10.60 4.65 -4.59
C ALA A 59 -9.84 3.82 -3.55
N ALA A 60 -8.61 3.38 -3.86
CA ALA A 60 -7.81 2.57 -2.93
C ALA A 60 -7.40 3.35 -1.68
N GLY A 61 -6.98 4.61 -1.85
CA GLY A 61 -6.63 5.51 -0.75
C GLY A 61 -7.84 5.87 0.09
N GLY A 62 -8.95 6.26 -0.55
CA GLY A 62 -10.22 6.58 0.12
C GLY A 62 -10.76 5.40 0.94
N LEU A 63 -10.68 4.18 0.41
CA LEU A 63 -11.08 2.97 1.15
C LEU A 63 -10.19 2.73 2.37
N LYS A 64 -8.88 2.95 2.26
CA LYS A 64 -7.96 2.84 3.41
C LYS A 64 -8.28 3.88 4.48
N ILE A 65 -8.52 5.12 4.09
CA ILE A 65 -8.91 6.20 5.00
C ILE A 65 -10.24 5.85 5.68
N PHE A 66 -11.25 5.44 4.91
CA PHE A 66 -12.56 5.05 5.44
C PHE A 66 -12.46 3.90 6.46
N LYS A 67 -11.69 2.86 6.15
CA LYS A 67 -11.44 1.74 7.08
C LYS A 67 -10.70 2.19 8.33
N ALA A 68 -9.71 3.08 8.20
CA ALA A 68 -8.97 3.62 9.34
C ALA A 68 -9.91 4.37 10.30
N PHE A 69 -10.82 5.19 9.79
CA PHE A 69 -11.82 5.87 10.62
C PHE A 69 -12.83 4.91 11.26
N TYR A 70 -13.30 3.91 10.51
CA TYR A 70 -14.32 2.97 10.99
C TYR A 70 -13.79 1.99 12.04
N GLN A 71 -12.54 1.53 11.90
CA GLN A 71 -11.91 0.60 12.85
C GLN A 71 -11.38 1.28 14.10
N ALA A 72 -11.34 2.62 14.14
CA ALA A 72 -10.84 3.41 15.25
C ALA A 72 -11.87 3.55 16.41
N HIS A 73 -12.45 2.43 16.86
CA HIS A 73 -13.32 2.34 18.04
C HIS A 73 -12.56 2.53 19.38
N GLY A 74 -11.70 3.54 19.44
CA GLY A 74 -10.82 3.85 20.58
C GLY A 74 -9.53 4.58 20.16
N ALA A 75 -9.59 5.44 19.14
CA ALA A 75 -8.40 6.01 18.50
C ALA A 75 -7.45 6.72 19.50
N PRO A 76 -6.13 6.47 19.43
CA PRO A 76 -5.15 7.44 19.89
C PRO A 76 -5.37 8.77 19.17
N THR A 77 -5.04 9.88 19.82
CA THR A 77 -5.07 11.21 19.21
C THR A 77 -4.09 11.29 18.05
N GLU A 78 -4.57 11.09 16.83
CA GLU A 78 -3.71 11.23 15.65
C GLU A 78 -3.31 12.69 15.43
N ASP A 79 -2.03 12.89 15.06
CA ASP A 79 -1.50 14.22 14.79
C ASP A 79 -1.90 14.68 13.39
N TRP A 80 -3.06 15.32 13.31
CA TRP A 80 -3.59 15.92 12.09
C TRP A 80 -2.67 16.96 11.46
N SER A 81 -1.80 17.61 12.24
CA SER A 81 -0.84 18.57 11.71
C SER A 81 0.24 17.87 10.88
N MET A 82 0.75 16.75 11.37
CA MET A 82 1.75 15.94 10.66
C MET A 82 1.17 15.28 9.42
N VAL A 83 -0.10 14.81 9.49
CA VAL A 83 -0.82 14.29 8.31
C VAL A 83 -0.98 15.37 7.24
N ALA A 84 -1.36 16.60 7.63
CA ALA A 84 -1.52 17.71 6.69
C ALA A 84 -0.20 18.08 6.00
N VAL A 85 0.90 18.16 6.76
CA VAL A 85 2.24 18.43 6.21
C VAL A 85 2.66 17.31 5.25
N GLY A 86 2.43 16.05 5.61
CA GLY A 86 2.70 14.89 4.76
C GLY A 86 1.89 14.90 3.46
N PHE A 87 0.61 15.27 3.54
CA PHE A 87 -0.28 15.37 2.39
C PHE A 87 0.15 16.48 1.41
N VAL A 88 0.40 17.68 1.92
CA VAL A 88 0.81 18.84 1.10
C VAL A 88 2.18 18.61 0.46
N SER A 89 3.18 18.18 1.23
CA SER A 89 4.52 17.91 0.70
C SER A 89 4.50 16.80 -0.36
N SER A 90 3.78 15.70 -0.11
CA SER A 90 3.64 14.61 -1.07
C SER A 90 2.93 15.08 -2.34
N GLY A 91 1.90 15.93 -2.23
CA GLY A 91 1.17 16.48 -3.36
C GLY A 91 2.05 17.35 -4.27
N VAL A 92 2.83 18.26 -3.68
CA VAL A 92 3.77 19.12 -4.41
C VAL A 92 4.83 18.29 -5.13
N VAL A 93 5.48 17.37 -4.41
CA VAL A 93 6.54 16.52 -4.98
C VAL A 93 5.99 15.60 -6.07
N SER A 94 4.80 15.00 -5.86
CA SER A 94 4.15 14.15 -6.84
C SER A 94 3.84 14.89 -8.14
N PHE A 95 3.29 16.11 -8.05
CA PHE A 95 3.01 16.93 -9.24
C PHE A 95 4.29 17.25 -10.03
N MET A 96 5.36 17.66 -9.33
CA MET A 96 6.66 17.91 -9.95
C MET A 96 7.23 16.64 -10.61
N ALA A 97 7.15 15.50 -9.92
CA ALA A 97 7.65 14.23 -10.41
C ALA A 97 6.89 13.73 -11.65
N VAL A 98 5.56 13.82 -11.66
CA VAL A 98 4.74 13.43 -12.83
C VAL A 98 5.06 14.32 -14.03
N LYS A 99 5.13 15.64 -13.83
CA LYS A 99 5.48 16.59 -14.89
C LYS A 99 6.88 16.32 -15.45
N TRP A 100 7.84 16.03 -14.59
CA TRP A 100 9.20 15.66 -15.00
C TRP A 100 9.22 14.33 -15.76
N LEU A 101 8.53 13.31 -15.25
CA LEU A 101 8.50 11.99 -15.85
C LEU A 101 7.88 12.02 -17.25
N LEU A 102 6.76 12.73 -17.44
CA LEU A 102 6.13 12.88 -18.75
C LEU A 102 7.06 13.52 -19.78
N ARG A 103 7.89 14.48 -19.37
CA ARG A 103 8.95 15.06 -20.23
C ARG A 103 10.10 14.09 -20.48
N TYR A 104 10.50 13.33 -19.46
CA TYR A 104 11.59 12.37 -19.57
C TYR A 104 11.27 11.25 -20.57
N VAL A 105 10.07 10.67 -20.50
CA VAL A 105 9.67 9.53 -21.36
C VAL A 105 9.50 9.89 -22.83
N GLN A 106 9.43 11.20 -23.17
CA GLN A 106 9.43 11.68 -24.55
C GLN A 106 10.78 11.48 -25.24
N THR A 107 11.88 11.53 -24.48
CA THR A 107 13.25 11.52 -25.02
C THR A 107 14.07 10.32 -24.56
N HIS A 108 13.66 9.65 -23.48
CA HIS A 108 14.41 8.56 -22.86
C HIS A 108 13.60 7.27 -22.78
N THR A 109 14.31 6.14 -22.64
CA THR A 109 13.71 4.82 -22.43
C THR A 109 13.57 4.49 -20.94
N PHE A 110 12.78 3.45 -20.64
CA PHE A 110 12.60 2.97 -19.27
C PHE A 110 13.78 2.15 -18.73
N THR A 111 14.84 1.93 -19.51
CA THR A 111 15.98 1.09 -19.12
C THR A 111 16.66 1.56 -17.84
N ALA A 112 16.81 2.88 -17.66
CA ALA A 112 17.37 3.45 -16.42
C ALA A 112 16.52 3.10 -15.18
N PHE A 113 15.19 3.13 -15.31
CA PHE A 113 14.29 2.72 -14.23
C PHE A 113 14.37 1.22 -13.93
N GLY A 114 14.63 0.40 -14.95
CA GLY A 114 14.87 -1.04 -14.78
C GLY A 114 16.10 -1.31 -13.91
N TRP A 115 17.24 -0.71 -14.26
CA TRP A 115 18.47 -0.84 -13.48
C TRP A 115 18.35 -0.29 -12.06
N TYR A 116 17.70 0.87 -11.89
CA TYR A 116 17.38 1.42 -10.58
C TYR A 116 16.62 0.41 -9.71
N ARG A 117 15.60 -0.28 -10.28
CA ARG A 117 14.83 -1.28 -9.55
C ARG A 117 15.62 -2.53 -9.19
N ILE A 118 16.48 -3.01 -10.08
CA ILE A 118 17.33 -4.17 -9.80
C ILE A 118 18.28 -3.84 -8.65
N ALA A 119 18.97 -2.70 -8.72
CA ALA A 119 19.86 -2.24 -7.66
C ALA A 119 19.11 -2.06 -6.34
N PHE A 120 17.95 -1.39 -6.36
CA PHE A 120 17.13 -1.19 -5.17
C PHE A 120 16.62 -2.51 -4.58
N GLY A 121 16.21 -3.46 -5.43
CA GLY A 121 15.81 -4.80 -5.00
C GLY A 121 16.95 -5.57 -4.32
N LEU A 122 18.16 -5.49 -4.87
CA LEU A 122 19.35 -6.09 -4.25
C LEU A 122 19.66 -5.46 -2.89
N VAL A 123 19.53 -4.13 -2.76
CA VAL A 123 19.70 -3.44 -1.48
C VAL A 123 18.65 -3.89 -0.47
N LEU A 124 17.38 -4.00 -0.87
CA LEU A 124 16.33 -4.48 0.03
C LEU A 124 16.57 -5.92 0.49
N VAL A 125 17.03 -6.80 -0.41
CA VAL A 125 17.41 -8.17 -0.05
C VAL A 125 18.61 -8.18 0.90
N ALA A 126 19.63 -7.37 0.64
CA ALA A 126 20.78 -7.24 1.53
C ALA A 126 20.35 -6.76 2.92
N VAL A 127 19.50 -5.74 3.01
CA VAL A 127 18.93 -5.24 4.28
C VAL A 127 18.05 -6.30 4.95
N ALA A 128 17.29 -7.10 4.21
CA ALA A 128 16.48 -8.16 4.80
C ALA A 128 17.34 -9.28 5.40
N ILE A 129 18.52 -9.54 4.83
CA ILE A 129 19.46 -10.59 5.29
C ILE A 129 20.36 -10.08 6.43
N TRP A 130 20.80 -8.81 6.37
CA TRP A 130 21.77 -8.21 7.29
C TRP A 130 21.21 -7.19 8.28
N GLY A 131 19.98 -6.74 8.08
CA GLY A 131 19.32 -5.82 8.99
C GLY A 131 19.03 -6.51 10.34
N PRO A 132 18.89 -5.75 11.42
CA PRO A 132 18.40 -6.31 12.67
C PRO A 132 17.10 -7.07 12.37
N GLY A 133 17.07 -8.37 12.69
CA GLY A 133 15.88 -9.21 12.51
C GLY A 133 14.66 -8.49 13.06
N PRO A 134 13.44 -8.74 12.54
CA PRO A 134 12.24 -8.04 12.97
C PRO A 134 12.28 -8.00 14.49
N ALA A 135 12.32 -6.79 15.06
CA ALA A 135 12.30 -6.63 16.48
C ALA A 135 11.04 -7.37 16.91
N HIS A 136 11.21 -8.59 17.45
CA HIS A 136 10.15 -9.29 18.11
C HIS A 136 9.81 -8.31 19.22
N SER A 137 8.74 -7.54 19.04
CA SER A 137 8.00 -7.03 20.15
C SER A 137 7.61 -8.28 20.91
N THR A 138 8.46 -8.67 21.85
CA THR A 138 8.07 -9.46 23.01
C THR A 138 7.04 -8.58 23.70
N THR A 139 5.81 -8.57 23.18
CA THR A 139 4.64 -8.28 23.99
C THR A 139 4.75 -9.25 25.14
N PRO A 140 5.03 -8.80 26.37
CA PRO A 140 4.90 -9.68 27.51
C PRO A 140 3.45 -10.14 27.49
N SER A 141 3.24 -11.41 27.17
CA SER A 141 2.01 -12.12 27.49
C SER A 141 1.98 -12.28 29.01
N ASP A 142 1.81 -11.17 29.72
CA ASP A 142 1.84 -11.12 31.18
C ASP A 142 0.87 -10.05 31.65
N HIS A 143 -0.41 -10.41 31.57
CA HIS A 143 -1.46 -10.14 32.57
C HIS A 143 -2.70 -10.94 32.13
N ALA A 144 -2.55 -12.27 32.04
CA ALA A 144 -3.67 -13.13 32.38
C ALA A 144 -3.84 -13.05 33.90
N THR A 145 -4.42 -11.95 34.39
CA THR A 145 -5.11 -12.00 35.68
C THR A 145 -6.12 -13.14 35.56
N PRO A 146 -6.02 -14.23 36.33
CA PRO A 146 -7.11 -15.18 36.38
C PRO A 146 -8.30 -14.40 36.94
N VAL A 147 -9.30 -14.15 36.10
CA VAL A 147 -10.62 -13.70 36.57
C VAL A 147 -11.10 -14.79 37.52
N GLN A 148 -10.94 -14.55 38.82
CA GLN A 148 -11.53 -15.35 39.88
C GLN A 148 -13.04 -15.18 39.75
N VAL A 149 -13.67 -16.10 39.03
CA VAL A 149 -15.13 -16.22 38.98
C VAL A 149 -15.57 -16.67 40.37
N THR A 150 -15.84 -15.70 41.23
CA THR A 150 -16.46 -15.95 42.53
C THR A 150 -17.92 -16.30 42.27
N PHE A 151 -18.25 -17.58 42.29
CA PHE A 151 -19.64 -18.02 42.31
C PHE A 151 -20.22 -17.71 43.70
N PRO A 152 -21.39 -17.07 43.80
CA PRO A 152 -22.06 -16.93 45.09
C PRO A 152 -22.36 -18.33 45.63
N ALA A 153 -21.94 -18.59 46.87
CA ALA A 153 -22.19 -19.84 47.56
C ALA A 153 -23.71 -20.11 47.57
N ALA A 154 -24.11 -21.20 46.92
CA ALA A 154 -25.44 -21.73 47.05
C ALA A 154 -25.69 -22.02 48.55
N THR A 155 -26.79 -21.49 49.05
CA THR A 155 -27.34 -21.71 50.38
C THR A 155 -27.38 -23.22 50.64
N GLN A 156 -26.44 -23.71 51.44
CA GLN A 156 -26.43 -25.09 51.94
C GLN A 156 -26.75 -25.05 53.44
N ASP A 157 -27.86 -24.39 53.79
CA ASP A 157 -28.49 -24.57 55.10
C ASP A 157 -29.55 -25.67 54.97
N ALA A 158 -29.10 -26.92 55.09
CA ALA A 158 -29.97 -28.04 55.38
C ALA A 158 -29.19 -29.16 56.11
N LYS A 159 -29.47 -29.24 57.42
CA LYS A 159 -29.33 -30.38 58.35
C LYS A 159 -28.04 -30.53 59.17
N ALA A 160 -28.10 -29.97 60.38
CA ALA A 160 -27.93 -30.64 61.69
C ALA A 160 -28.29 -29.56 62.73
N GLY A 161 -29.28 -29.64 63.62
CA GLY A 161 -29.89 -30.77 64.29
C GLY A 161 -29.86 -30.43 65.78
N GLU A 162 -30.93 -29.78 66.28
CA GLU A 162 -31.43 -29.74 67.67
C GLU A 162 -32.84 -29.14 67.68
#